data_AF-B2C8W9-F1
#
_entry.id   AF-B2C8W9-F1
#
_cell.length_a   1.000
_cell.length_b   1.000
_cell.length_c   1.000
_cell.angle_alpha   90.00
_cell.angle_beta   90.00
_cell.angle_gamma   90.00
#
_symmetry.space_group_name_H-M   'P 1'
#
loop_
_entity.id
_entity.type
_entity.pdbx_description
1 polymer ?
#
loop_
_entity_poly.entity_id
_entity_poly.type
_entity_poly.pdbx_seq_one_letter_code
_entity_poly.pdbx_strand_id
1 'polypeptide(L)'
;FFLGLMQHLAAKGLSCPLPLPRKDGELLGELSGRPAALISFLEGMWLRKPEAKHCREVGKALAAMHLASEGFEIKRPNALSVEGWKVLWDKSEERADEVEKGLREEIRPEIDYLAAHWPKDLPAGVIHADLFQDNVFFLGDELSGLIDFYFACNDLLAYDVSICL
;
A
#
# COMPACT_ATOMS: atom_id res chain seq x y z
N PHE A 1 10.92 8.53 1.41
CA PHE A 1 9.61 8.14 1.95
C PHE A 1 9.60 6.68 2.40
N PHE A 2 9.57 5.70 1.50
CA PHE A 2 9.34 4.27 1.83
C PHE A 2 10.26 3.67 2.89
N LEU A 3 11.58 3.76 2.69
CA LEU A 3 12.54 3.21 3.64
C LEU A 3 12.45 3.91 5.02
N GLY A 4 12.20 5.23 5.02
CA GLY A 4 11.96 5.98 6.25
C GLY A 4 10.66 5.58 6.95
N LEU A 5 9.59 5.32 6.19
CA LEU A 5 8.32 4.81 6.73
C LEU A 5 8.53 3.44 7.38
N MET A 6 9.21 2.52 6.70
CA MET A 6 9.53 1.19 7.24
C MET A 6 10.33 1.30 8.56
N GLN A 7 11.32 2.20 8.63
CA GLN A 7 12.07 2.46 9.87
C GLN A 7 11.17 3.00 10.99
N HIS A 8 10.29 3.96 10.67
CA HIS A 8 9.35 4.55 11.62
C HIS A 8 8.38 3.52 12.20
N LEU A 9 7.79 2.68 11.34
CA LEU A 9 6.85 1.64 11.73
C LEU A 9 7.53 0.56 12.58
N ALA A 10 8.71 0.09 12.15
CA ALA A 10 9.49 -0.89 12.90
C ALA A 10 9.92 -0.36 14.27
N ALA A 11 10.32 0.92 14.36
CA ALA A 11 10.66 1.58 15.64
C ALA A 11 9.47 1.66 16.61
N LYS A 12 8.24 1.63 16.09
CA LYS A 12 6.99 1.56 16.87
C LYS A 12 6.47 0.14 17.09
N GLY A 13 7.26 -0.87 16.75
CA GLY A 13 6.96 -2.28 17.03
C GLY A 13 6.08 -2.97 15.98
N LEU A 14 5.82 -2.34 14.82
CA LEU A 14 5.15 -3.03 13.73
C LEU A 14 6.10 -4.09 13.13
N SER A 15 5.59 -5.29 12.89
CA SER A 15 6.36 -6.32 12.17
C SER A 15 6.38 -6.01 10.68
N CYS A 16 7.39 -5.26 10.24
CA CYS A 16 7.67 -4.95 8.84
C CYS A 16 9.18 -5.01 8.57
N PRO A 17 9.62 -5.19 7.31
CA PRO A 17 11.03 -5.23 6.99
C PRO A 17 11.74 -3.92 7.37
N LEU A 18 12.89 -4.02 8.04
CA LEU A 18 13.68 -2.89 8.51
C LEU A 18 14.84 -2.62 7.54
N PRO A 19 14.93 -1.42 6.93
CA PRO A 19 16.13 -1.01 6.19
C PRO A 19 17.34 -0.89 7.12
N LEU A 20 18.41 -1.64 6.82
CA LEU A 20 19.62 -1.65 7.64
C LEU A 20 20.40 -0.34 7.47
N PRO A 21 20.87 0.28 8.57
CA PRO A 21 21.63 1.52 8.48
C PRO A 21 22.98 1.28 7.81
N ARG A 22 23.37 2.22 6.93
CA ARG A 22 24.72 2.25 6.39
C ARG A 22 25.68 2.94 7.36
N LYS A 23 26.97 2.62 7.25
CA LYS A 23 28.03 3.22 8.09
C LYS A 23 28.24 4.71 7.83
N ASP A 24 27.88 5.19 6.65
CA ASP A 24 28.01 6.60 6.23
C ASP A 24 26.80 7.45 6.60
N GLY A 25 25.77 6.87 7.23
CA GLY A 25 24.56 7.56 7.64
C GLY A 25 23.50 7.73 6.54
N GLU A 26 23.82 7.37 5.29
CA GLU A 26 22.87 7.37 4.19
C GLU A 26 21.95 6.14 4.24
N LEU A 27 20.81 6.21 3.56
CA LEU A 27 19.82 5.13 3.54
C LEU A 27 19.93 4.24 2.29
N LEU A 28 20.46 4.80 1.20
CA LEU A 28 20.64 4.12 -0.08
C LEU A 28 22.13 4.04 -0.43
N GLY A 29 22.53 2.92 -1.01
CA GLY A 29 23.76 2.82 -1.79
C GLY A 29 23.46 2.67 -3.27
N GLU A 30 24.48 2.28 -4.02
CA GLU A 30 24.35 1.95 -5.44
C GLU A 30 24.95 0.56 -5.71
N LEU A 31 24.27 -0.22 -6.53
CA LEU A 31 24.75 -1.52 -6.99
C LEU A 31 24.41 -1.65 -8.48
N SER A 32 25.44 -1.84 -9.32
CA SER A 32 25.29 -2.00 -10.77
C SER A 32 24.54 -0.87 -11.48
N GLY A 33 24.72 0.39 -11.05
CA GLY A 33 24.04 1.54 -11.65
C GLY A 33 22.63 1.82 -11.10
N ARG A 34 22.18 1.07 -10.07
CA ARG A 34 20.84 1.22 -9.49
C ARG A 34 20.92 1.53 -8.00
N PRO A 35 20.02 2.37 -7.46
CA PRO A 35 19.86 2.53 -6.02
C PRO A 35 19.59 1.17 -5.35
N ALA A 36 20.26 0.91 -4.23
CA ALA A 36 20.16 -0.36 -3.52
C ALA A 36 20.08 -0.14 -2.00
N ALA A 37 19.28 -0.96 -1.32
CA ALA A 37 19.17 -1.00 0.14
C ALA A 37 19.27 -2.44 0.63
N LEU A 38 19.85 -2.64 1.82
CA LEU A 38 19.74 -3.90 2.55
C LEU A 38 18.55 -3.80 3.51
N ILE A 39 17.73 -4.83 3.54
CA ILE A 39 16.49 -4.90 4.32
C ILE A 39 16.52 -6.19 5.14
N SER A 40 16.01 -6.14 6.37
CA SER A 40 15.92 -7.33 7.22
C SER A 40 14.98 -8.37 6.61
N PHE A 41 15.29 -9.64 6.84
CA PHE A 41 14.42 -10.74 6.45
C PHE A 41 13.31 -10.94 7.50
N LEU A 42 12.06 -11.09 7.07
CA LEU A 42 10.96 -11.49 7.93
C LEU A 42 10.62 -12.96 7.70
N GLU A 43 10.43 -13.70 8.79
CA GLU A 43 9.97 -15.09 8.71
C GLU A 43 8.46 -15.16 8.43
N GLY A 44 8.07 -16.28 7.82
CA GLY A 44 6.69 -16.56 7.43
C GLY A 44 6.53 -16.66 5.92
N MET A 45 5.28 -16.88 5.50
CA MET A 45 4.90 -16.94 4.10
C MET A 45 3.51 -16.36 3.92
N TRP A 46 3.23 -15.88 2.72
CA TRP A 46 1.86 -15.50 2.36
C TRP A 46 0.96 -16.72 2.19
N LEU A 47 -0.32 -16.54 2.49
CA LEU A 47 -1.32 -17.62 2.42
C LEU A 47 -1.94 -17.69 1.03
N ARG A 48 -1.88 -18.87 0.39
CA ARG A 48 -2.54 -19.11 -0.90
C ARG A 48 -4.05 -19.27 -0.81
N LYS A 49 -4.54 -19.66 0.37
CA LYS A 49 -5.94 -19.94 0.65
C LYS A 49 -6.28 -19.37 2.03
N PRO A 50 -6.39 -18.04 2.17
CA PRO A 50 -6.79 -17.44 3.42
C PRO A 50 -8.22 -17.85 3.78
N GLU A 51 -8.51 -17.81 5.06
CA GLU A 51 -9.80 -18.09 5.69
C GLU A 51 -10.22 -16.82 6.43
N ALA A 52 -11.49 -16.71 6.81
CA ALA A 52 -12.01 -15.52 7.49
C ALA A 52 -11.25 -15.17 8.79
N LYS A 53 -10.67 -16.16 9.48
CA LYS A 53 -9.81 -15.93 10.65
C LYS A 53 -8.53 -15.16 10.30
N HIS A 54 -7.96 -15.39 9.13
CA HIS A 54 -6.77 -14.69 8.65
C HIS A 54 -7.10 -13.26 8.25
N CYS A 55 -8.25 -13.02 7.61
CA CYS A 55 -8.75 -11.68 7.31
C CYS A 55 -8.91 -10.83 8.57
N ARG A 56 -9.32 -11.44 9.69
CA ARG A 56 -9.37 -10.76 10.99
C ARG A 56 -8.00 -10.27 11.44
N GLU A 57 -6.96 -11.10 11.31
CA GLU A 57 -5.60 -10.70 11.68
C GLU A 57 -5.06 -9.61 10.75
N VAL A 58 -5.35 -9.68 9.44
CA VAL A 58 -5.03 -8.60 8.49
C VAL A 58 -5.68 -7.29 8.91
N GLY A 59 -6.96 -7.30 9.26
CA GLY A 59 -7.67 -6.10 9.73
C GLY A 59 -7.05 -5.50 11.00
N LYS A 60 -6.65 -6.32 11.97
CA LYS A 60 -5.92 -5.85 13.16
C LYS A 60 -4.56 -5.24 12.79
N ALA A 61 -3.80 -5.91 11.93
CA ALA A 61 -2.46 -5.45 11.53
C ALA A 61 -2.52 -4.15 10.72
N LEU A 62 -3.51 -4.00 9.83
CA LEU A 62 -3.73 -2.78 9.06
C LEU A 62 -4.03 -1.58 9.98
N ALA A 63 -4.95 -1.75 10.94
CA ALA A 63 -5.25 -0.71 11.92
C ALA A 63 -4.02 -0.38 12.79
N ALA A 64 -3.27 -1.38 13.22
CA ALA A 64 -2.02 -1.18 13.96
C ALA A 64 -0.98 -0.39 13.15
N MET A 65 -0.88 -0.66 11.84
CA MET A 65 -0.01 0.08 10.92
C MET A 65 -0.45 1.54 10.79
N HIS A 66 -1.74 1.80 10.57
CA HIS A 66 -2.26 3.18 10.50
C HIS A 66 -1.93 3.98 11.76
N LEU A 67 -2.13 3.39 12.95
CA LEU A 67 -1.80 4.01 14.24
C LEU A 67 -0.29 4.21 14.41
N ALA A 68 0.52 3.20 14.06
CA ALA A 68 1.97 3.31 14.13
C ALA A 68 2.52 4.41 13.19
N SER A 69 1.85 4.65 12.06
CA SER A 69 2.29 5.66 11.10
C SER A 69 2.17 7.11 11.59
N GLU A 70 1.39 7.36 12.64
CA GLU A 70 1.27 8.69 13.25
C GLU A 70 2.66 9.24 13.64
N GLY A 71 2.89 10.53 13.39
CA GLY A 71 4.18 11.20 13.61
C GLY A 71 5.23 10.98 12.51
N PHE A 72 4.90 10.25 11.43
CA PHE A 72 5.73 10.22 10.24
C PHE A 72 5.45 11.45 9.35
N GLU A 73 6.41 12.38 9.31
CA GLU A 73 6.19 13.71 8.73
C GLU A 73 6.45 13.80 7.22
N ILE A 74 7.23 12.88 6.64
CA ILE A 74 7.47 12.91 5.20
C ILE A 74 6.15 12.65 4.49
N LYS A 75 5.73 13.56 3.60
CA LYS A 75 4.49 13.42 2.83
C LYS A 75 4.76 12.86 1.44
N ARG A 76 3.85 11.99 1.00
CA ARG A 76 3.79 11.46 -0.37
C ARG A 76 2.31 11.34 -0.73
N PRO A 77 1.79 12.13 -1.68
CA PRO A 77 0.40 12.01 -2.11
C PRO A 77 0.17 10.69 -2.85
N ASN A 78 -1.06 10.20 -2.84
CA ASN A 78 -1.43 9.02 -3.62
C ASN A 78 -1.45 9.33 -5.12
N ALA A 79 -0.49 8.78 -5.86
CA ALA A 79 -0.42 8.92 -7.32
C ALA A 79 -1.50 8.11 -8.06
N LEU A 80 -2.17 7.19 -7.37
CA LEU A 80 -3.21 6.29 -7.88
C LEU A 80 -4.54 6.50 -7.14
N SER A 81 -4.86 7.76 -6.84
CA SER A 81 -6.21 8.20 -6.47
C SER A 81 -6.91 8.81 -7.70
N VAL A 82 -8.02 9.53 -7.51
CA VAL A 82 -8.91 10.05 -8.56
C VAL A 82 -8.17 10.72 -9.73
N GLU A 83 -7.15 11.56 -9.48
CA GLU A 83 -6.38 12.19 -10.56
C GLU A 83 -5.57 11.18 -11.37
N GLY A 84 -4.95 10.20 -10.70
CA GLY A 84 -4.23 9.11 -11.35
C GLY A 84 -5.14 8.23 -12.19
N TRP A 85 -6.36 7.95 -11.71
CA TRP A 85 -7.35 7.17 -12.45
C TRP A 85 -7.75 7.84 -13.75
N LYS A 86 -7.97 9.15 -13.74
CA LYS A 86 -8.29 9.91 -14.96
C LYS A 86 -7.17 9.82 -15.99
N VAL A 87 -5.92 10.00 -15.56
CA VAL A 87 -4.76 9.89 -16.45
C VAL A 87 -4.61 8.49 -17.04
N LEU A 88 -4.92 7.45 -16.26
CA LEU A 88 -4.92 6.06 -16.75
C LEU A 88 -6.09 5.82 -17.71
N TRP A 89 -7.29 6.28 -17.37
CA TRP A 89 -8.48 6.16 -18.21
C TRP A 89 -8.30 6.84 -19.57
N ASP A 90 -7.84 8.08 -19.61
CA ASP A 90 -7.61 8.84 -20.84
C ASP A 90 -6.64 8.12 -21.81
N LYS A 91 -5.69 7.34 -21.28
CA LYS A 91 -4.73 6.57 -22.09
C LYS A 91 -5.29 5.23 -22.59
N SER A 92 -6.38 4.76 -22.00
CA SER A 92 -6.93 3.42 -22.22
C SER A 92 -8.34 3.41 -22.82
N GLU A 93 -9.10 4.50 -22.68
CA GLU A 93 -10.53 4.62 -23.01
C GLU A 93 -10.85 4.09 -24.42
N GLU A 94 -10.10 4.54 -25.44
CA GLU A 94 -10.36 4.18 -26.84
C GLU A 94 -10.11 2.71 -27.17
N ARG A 95 -9.37 2.00 -26.31
CA ARG A 95 -9.04 0.57 -26.46
C ARG A 95 -9.71 -0.31 -25.40
N ALA A 96 -10.56 0.27 -24.54
CA ALA A 96 -11.21 -0.48 -23.47
C ALA A 96 -12.06 -1.64 -24.00
N ASP A 97 -12.77 -1.41 -25.11
CA ASP A 97 -13.63 -2.42 -25.74
C ASP A 97 -12.87 -3.59 -26.39
N GLU A 98 -11.54 -3.51 -26.51
CA GLU A 98 -10.70 -4.65 -26.90
C GLU A 98 -10.65 -5.73 -25.80
N VAL A 99 -10.84 -5.34 -24.53
CA VAL A 99 -10.90 -6.27 -23.39
C VAL A 99 -12.29 -6.88 -23.30
N GLU A 100 -13.33 -6.04 -23.28
CA GLU A 100 -14.73 -6.47 -23.24
C GLU A 100 -15.62 -5.42 -23.90
N LYS A 101 -16.50 -5.86 -24.81
CA LYS A 101 -17.41 -4.97 -25.55
C LYS A 101 -18.36 -4.26 -24.59
N GLY A 102 -18.39 -2.92 -24.63
CA GLY A 102 -19.22 -2.08 -23.77
C GLY A 102 -18.50 -1.56 -22.52
N LEU A 103 -17.27 -1.99 -22.24
CA LEU A 103 -16.50 -1.58 -21.06
C LEU A 103 -16.27 -0.06 -21.02
N ARG A 104 -16.10 0.59 -22.18
CA ARG A 104 -15.98 2.05 -22.26
C ARG A 104 -17.19 2.78 -21.69
N GLU A 105 -18.38 2.32 -22.04
CA GLU A 105 -19.63 2.95 -21.64
C GLU A 105 -20.02 2.62 -20.20
N GLU A 106 -19.48 1.55 -19.63
CA GLU A 106 -19.61 1.20 -18.22
C GLU A 106 -18.69 2.05 -17.32
N ILE A 107 -17.42 2.19 -17.69
CA ILE A 107 -16.41 2.83 -16.82
C ILE A 107 -16.50 4.36 -16.83
N ARG A 108 -16.83 5.00 -17.97
CA ARG A 108 -17.00 6.47 -18.06
C ARG A 108 -17.93 7.06 -16.99
N PRO A 109 -19.20 6.61 -16.86
CA PRO A 109 -20.10 7.17 -15.86
C PRO A 109 -19.62 6.88 -14.43
N GLU A 110 -18.98 5.74 -14.19
CA GLU A 110 -18.46 5.37 -12.87
C GLU A 110 -17.30 6.29 -12.44
N ILE A 111 -16.30 6.51 -13.31
CA ILE A 111 -15.16 7.38 -13.00
C ILE A 111 -15.61 8.84 -12.80
N ASP A 112 -16.59 9.31 -13.58
CA ASP A 112 -17.20 10.63 -13.42
C ASP A 112 -17.93 10.76 -12.07
N TYR A 113 -18.71 9.74 -11.70
CA TYR A 113 -19.42 9.71 -10.43
C TYR A 113 -18.47 9.73 -9.24
N LEU A 114 -17.46 8.84 -9.23
CA LEU A 114 -16.47 8.75 -8.16
C LEU A 114 -15.68 10.06 -8.05
N ALA A 115 -15.27 10.65 -9.17
CA ALA A 115 -14.52 11.91 -9.14
C ALA A 115 -15.34 13.08 -8.59
N ALA A 116 -16.65 13.10 -8.82
CA ALA A 116 -17.56 14.12 -8.30
C ALA A 116 -17.87 13.95 -6.81
N HIS A 117 -17.87 12.71 -6.30
CA HIS A 117 -18.30 12.37 -4.95
C HIS A 117 -17.20 11.85 -4.03
N TRP A 118 -15.92 11.92 -4.47
CA TRP A 118 -14.81 11.42 -3.67
C TRP A 118 -14.75 12.13 -2.30
N PRO A 119 -14.78 11.40 -1.19
CA PRO A 119 -14.85 11.99 0.13
C PRO A 119 -13.59 12.80 0.44
N LYS A 120 -13.76 13.92 1.15
CA LYS A 120 -12.66 14.81 1.57
C LYS A 120 -12.46 14.86 3.07
N ASP A 121 -13.53 14.63 3.84
CA ASP A 121 -13.56 14.82 5.29
C ASP A 121 -13.62 13.49 6.06
N LEU A 122 -12.76 12.54 5.67
CA LEU A 122 -12.55 11.28 6.39
C LEU A 122 -11.16 11.28 7.06
N PRO A 123 -10.95 10.47 8.11
CA PRO A 123 -9.63 10.31 8.72
C PRO A 123 -8.57 9.93 7.69
N ALA A 124 -7.48 10.70 7.67
CA ALA A 124 -6.36 10.50 6.75
C ALA A 124 -5.07 10.29 7.51
N GLY A 125 -4.15 9.54 6.91
CA GLY A 125 -2.84 9.22 7.47
C GLY A 125 -2.01 8.49 6.43
N VAL A 126 -0.97 7.78 6.84
CA VAL A 126 -0.24 6.91 5.91
C VAL A 126 -1.01 5.60 5.74
N ILE A 127 -1.22 5.22 4.48
CA ILE A 127 -1.84 3.98 4.07
C ILE A 127 -0.83 3.07 3.34
N HIS A 128 -1.08 1.77 3.30
CA HIS A 128 -0.28 0.82 2.52
C HIS A 128 -0.58 0.96 1.01
N ALA A 129 -1.86 1.09 0.68
CA ALA A 129 -2.41 1.24 -0.67
C ALA A 129 -2.24 0.01 -1.59
N ASP A 130 -1.84 -1.15 -1.05
CA ASP A 130 -1.54 -2.36 -1.85
C ASP A 130 -1.45 -3.64 -0.99
N LEU A 131 -2.26 -3.75 0.09
CA LEU A 131 -2.11 -4.82 1.08
C LEU A 131 -2.84 -6.11 0.65
N PHE A 132 -2.37 -6.71 -0.45
CA PHE A 132 -2.85 -7.99 -0.97
C PHE A 132 -2.27 -9.19 -0.20
N GLN A 133 -2.77 -10.39 -0.51
CA GLN A 133 -2.42 -11.63 0.20
C GLN A 133 -0.92 -11.91 0.21
N ASP A 134 -0.23 -11.65 -0.89
CA ASP A 134 1.22 -11.84 -1.06
C ASP A 134 2.08 -10.81 -0.32
N ASN A 135 1.48 -9.71 0.13
CA ASN A 135 2.13 -8.67 0.94
C ASN A 135 1.92 -8.86 2.46
N VAL A 136 1.31 -9.97 2.87
CA VAL A 136 1.09 -10.33 4.28
C VAL A 136 1.67 -11.70 4.58
N PHE A 137 2.60 -11.77 5.52
CA PHE A 137 3.19 -13.03 5.96
C PHE A 137 2.51 -13.58 7.21
N PHE A 138 2.45 -14.91 7.27
CA PHE A 138 1.95 -15.70 8.39
C PHE A 138 2.96 -16.76 8.82
N LEU A 139 2.96 -17.08 10.12
CA LEU A 139 3.57 -18.25 10.72
C LEU A 139 2.46 -19.12 11.34
N GLY A 140 2.05 -20.16 10.61
CA GLY A 140 0.83 -20.88 10.95
C GLY A 140 -0.39 -19.97 10.74
N ASP A 141 -1.19 -19.78 11.78
CA ASP A 141 -2.38 -18.92 11.73
C ASP A 141 -2.12 -17.47 12.19
N GLU A 142 -0.92 -17.18 12.72
CA GLU A 142 -0.54 -15.88 13.26
C GLU A 142 0.13 -15.01 12.20
N LEU A 143 -0.32 -13.76 12.06
CA LEU A 143 0.28 -12.80 11.14
C LEU A 143 1.68 -12.42 11.64
N SER A 144 2.69 -12.65 10.79
CA SER A 144 4.10 -12.45 11.12
C SER A 144 4.72 -11.21 10.48
N GLY A 145 4.10 -10.59 9.47
CA GLY A 145 4.56 -9.29 8.98
C GLY A 145 3.79 -8.72 7.79
N LEU A 146 3.94 -7.40 7.61
CA LEU A 146 3.49 -6.66 6.43
C LEU A 146 4.71 -6.26 5.60
N ILE A 147 4.66 -6.46 4.29
CA ILE A 147 5.78 -6.18 3.38
C ILE A 147 5.35 -5.29 2.19
N ASP A 148 6.32 -4.84 1.41
CA ASP A 148 6.10 -4.11 0.15
C ASP A 148 5.33 -2.77 0.24
N PHE A 149 5.93 -1.79 0.93
CA PHE A 149 5.35 -0.46 1.11
C PHE A 149 5.55 0.49 -0.09
N TYR A 150 5.88 0.03 -1.30
CA TYR A 150 6.25 0.95 -2.40
C TYR A 150 5.07 1.73 -3.00
N PHE A 151 3.83 1.35 -2.69
CA PHE A 151 2.64 2.15 -2.96
C PHE A 151 2.22 3.06 -1.81
N ALA A 152 2.81 2.89 -0.61
CA ALA A 152 2.40 3.61 0.58
C ALA A 152 2.43 5.12 0.39
N CYS A 153 1.37 5.78 0.84
CA CYS A 153 1.13 7.21 0.60
C CYS A 153 0.26 7.81 1.71
N ASN A 154 0.07 9.12 1.68
CA ASN A 154 -0.87 9.82 2.54
C ASN A 154 -2.22 9.86 1.83
N ASP A 155 -3.23 9.22 2.41
CA ASP A 155 -4.59 9.16 1.89
C ASP A 155 -5.58 8.81 3.02
N LEU A 156 -6.86 8.61 2.68
CA LEU A 156 -7.91 8.23 3.60
C LEU A 156 -7.65 6.82 4.17
N LEU A 157 -7.67 6.67 5.49
CA LEU A 157 -7.43 5.37 6.14
C LEU A 157 -8.50 4.34 5.73
N ALA A 158 -9.75 4.79 5.58
CA ALA A 158 -10.86 3.95 5.12
C ALA A 158 -10.71 3.50 3.66
N TYR A 159 -9.97 4.23 2.82
CA TYR A 159 -9.68 3.79 1.46
C TYR A 159 -8.75 2.58 1.46
N ASP A 160 -7.74 2.55 2.35
CA ASP A 160 -6.87 1.37 2.54
C ASP A 160 -7.65 0.14 3.03
N VAL A 161 -8.67 0.36 3.87
CA VAL A 161 -9.58 -0.72 4.28
C VAL A 161 -10.32 -1.28 3.07
N SER A 162 -10.79 -0.42 2.16
CA SER A 162 -11.50 -0.87 0.95
C SER A 162 -10.64 -1.68 0.00
N ILE A 163 -9.33 -1.44 -0.03
CA ILE A 163 -8.36 -2.23 -0.82
C ILE A 163 -8.23 -3.66 -0.26
N CYS A 164 -8.45 -3.85 1.04
CA CYS A 164 -8.30 -5.15 1.71
C CYS A 164 -9.57 -6.03 1.68
N LEU A 165 -10.67 -5.55 1.11
CA LEU A 165 -11.97 -6.25 1.04
C LEU A 165 -12.07 -7.14 -0.21
#